data_AF-A0A534KK60-F1
#
_entry.id   AF-A0A534KK60-F1
#
_cell.length_a   1.000
_cell.length_b   1.000
_cell.length_c   1.000
_cell.angle_alpha   90.00
_cell.angle_beta   90.00
_cell.angle_gamma   90.00
#
_symmetry.space_group_name_H-M   'P 1'
#
loop_
_entity.id
_entity.type
_entity.pdbx_description
1 polymer ?
#
loop_
_entity_poly.entity_id
_entity_poly.type
_entity_poly.pdbx_seq_one_letter_code
_entity_poly.pdbx_strand_id
1 'polypeptide(L)' 'EIFDHYDWDCEVLVASIRHPLHVIEAAKLGADIVTLPFDVLKKMTQHALTDVGLKRFLDDWAKVPK' A
#
# COMPACT_ATOMS: atom_id res chain seq x y z
N GLU A 1 -4.52 12.92 15.86
CA GLU A 1 -4.70 14.22 16.55
C GLU A 1 -4.92 14.08 18.05
N ILE A 2 -6.05 13.51 18.53
CA ILE A 2 -6.28 13.37 19.99
C ILE A 2 -5.17 12.56 20.66
N PHE A 3 -4.87 11.37 20.14
CA PHE A 3 -3.84 10.49 20.70
C PHE A 3 -2.45 11.17 20.68
N ASP A 4 -2.11 11.85 19.58
CA ASP A 4 -0.85 12.58 19.42
C ASP A 4 -0.67 13.74 20.42
N HIS A 5 -1.75 14.40 20.84
CA HIS A 5 -1.67 15.54 21.77
C HIS A 5 -1.43 15.14 23.23
N TYR A 6 -1.77 13.90 23.59
CA TYR A 6 -1.73 13.44 24.99
C TYR A 6 -0.68 12.36 25.25
N ASP A 7 0.16 12.05 24.25
CA ASP A 7 1.27 11.08 24.33
C ASP A 7 0.82 9.74 24.91
N TRP A 8 -0.34 9.26 24.43
CA TRP A 8 -0.87 7.96 24.83
C TRP A 8 -0.18 6.83 24.06
N ASP A 9 0.22 5.77 24.77
CA ASP A 9 0.80 4.55 24.17
C ASP A 9 -0.19 3.73 23.31
N CYS A 10 -1.42 4.20 23.13
CA CYS A 10 -2.46 3.44 22.43
C CYS A 10 -2.33 3.61 20.92
N GLU A 11 -2.26 2.48 20.21
CA GLU A 11 -2.23 2.44 18.75
C GLU A 11 -3.64 2.50 18.14
N VAL A 12 -3.79 3.27 17.07
CA VAL A 12 -5.01 3.39 16.28
C VAL A 12 -5.07 2.30 15.22
N LEU A 13 -6.00 1.35 15.40
CA LEU A 13 -6.29 0.30 14.43
C LEU A 13 -7.51 0.66 13.55
N VAL A 14 -7.24 0.97 12.28
CA VAL A 14 -8.29 1.21 11.29
C VAL A 14 -8.82 -0.12 10.74
N ALA A 15 -10.09 -0.39 11.02
CA ALA A 15 -10.78 -1.62 10.63
C ALA A 15 -11.84 -1.39 9.55
N SER A 16 -12.48 -2.49 9.12
CA SER A 16 -13.54 -2.48 8.10
C SER A 16 -13.11 -1.80 6.78
N ILE A 17 -11.85 -1.98 6.39
CA ILE A 17 -11.32 -1.52 5.10
C ILE A 17 -12.00 -2.28 3.95
N ARG A 18 -12.43 -1.54 2.91
CA ARG A 18 -13.19 -2.09 1.77
C ARG A 18 -12.46 -1.98 0.44
N HIS A 19 -11.48 -1.09 0.32
CA HIS A 19 -10.72 -0.86 -0.91
C HIS A 19 -9.39 -0.12 -0.63
N PRO A 20 -8.41 -0.15 -1.56
CA PRO A 20 -7.09 0.46 -1.36
C PRO A 20 -7.10 1.94 -0.97
N LEU A 21 -8.10 2.72 -1.41
CA LEU A 21 -8.20 4.13 -1.03
C LEU A 21 -8.37 4.34 0.48
N HIS A 22 -9.09 3.48 1.21
CA HIS A 22 -9.18 3.58 2.67
C HIS A 22 -7.81 3.42 3.33
N VAL A 23 -6.95 2.56 2.77
CA VAL A 23 -5.59 2.35 3.29
C VAL A 23 -4.73 3.59 3.05
N ILE A 24 -4.85 4.19 1.86
CA ILE A 24 -4.13 5.43 1.52
C ILE A 24 -4.56 6.57 2.45
N GLU A 25 -5.87 6.71 2.71
CA GLU A 25 -6.41 7.73 3.61
C GLU A 25 -5.97 7.49 5.06
N ALA A 26 -6.06 6.26 5.57
CA ALA A 26 -5.60 5.90 6.90
C ALA A 26 -4.10 6.19 7.08
N ALA A 27 -3.27 5.83 6.09
CA ALA A 27 -1.83 6.11 6.12
C ALA A 27 -1.54 7.62 6.10
N LYS A 28 -2.27 8.40 5.29
CA LYS A 28 -2.13 9.88 5.27
C LYS A 28 -2.54 10.54 6.58
N LEU A 29 -3.51 9.96 7.28
CA LEU A 29 -3.96 10.43 8.60
C LEU A 29 -3.03 9.98 9.74
N GLY A 30 -2.06 9.12 9.47
CA GLY A 30 -1.11 8.63 10.48
C GLY A 30 -1.64 7.50 11.34
N ALA A 31 -2.56 6.67 10.83
CA ALA A 31 -2.99 5.47 11.55
C ALA A 31 -1.83 4.47 11.74
N ASP A 32 -1.69 3.92 12.94
CA ASP A 32 -0.61 2.99 13.29
C ASP A 32 -0.80 1.62 12.62
N ILE A 33 -2.04 1.11 12.64
CA ILE A 33 -2.37 -0.24 12.19
C ILE A 33 -3.59 -0.22 11.28
N VAL A 34 -3.59 -1.08 10.26
CA VAL A 34 -4.75 -1.37 9.43
C VAL A 34 -5.07 -2.86 9.47
N THR A 35 -6.36 -3.21 9.57
CA THR A 35 -6.83 -4.58 9.31
C THR A 35 -7.71 -4.59 8.06
N LEU A 36 -7.39 -5.48 7.13
CA LEU A 36 -8.03 -5.52 5.81
C LEU A 36 -8.18 -6.95 5.28
N PRO A 37 -9.18 -7.18 4.41
CA PRO A 37 -9.30 -8.42 3.65
C PRO A 37 -8.08 -8.66 2.74
N PHE A 38 -7.74 -9.94 2.51
CA PHE A 38 -6.60 -10.31 1.67
C PHE A 38 -6.70 -9.81 0.22
N ASP A 39 -7.91 -9.70 -0.34
CA ASP A 39 -8.09 -9.22 -1.71
C ASP A 39 -7.71 -7.73 -1.85
N VAL A 40 -7.95 -6.92 -0.82
CA VAL A 40 -7.51 -5.52 -0.78
C VAL A 40 -5.99 -5.44 -0.73
N LEU A 41 -5.35 -6.27 0.10
CA LEU A 41 -3.89 -6.33 0.21
C LEU A 41 -3.26 -6.68 -1.15
N LYS A 42 -3.81 -7.68 -1.84
CA LYS A 42 -3.34 -8.09 -3.17
C LYS A 42 -3.51 -6.98 -4.21
N LYS A 43 -4.60 -6.21 -4.17
CA LYS A 43 -4.82 -5.08 -5.08
C LYS A 43 -3.82 -3.96 -4.86
N MET A 44 -3.37 -3.71 -3.62
CA MET A 44 -2.42 -2.65 -3.30
C MET A 44 -1.04 -2.85 -3.94
N THR A 45 -0.65 -4.09 -4.25
CA THR A 45 0.64 -4.39 -4.87
C THR A 45 0.62 -4.29 -6.39
N GLN A 46 -0.53 -3.93 -7.00
CA GLN A 46 -0.73 -3.95 -8.45
C GLN A 46 -0.83 -2.53 -9.00
N HIS A 47 -0.14 -2.28 -10.12
CA HIS A 47 -0.28 -1.03 -10.86
C HIS A 47 0.09 -1.25 -12.33
N ALA A 48 -0.74 -0.75 -13.26
CA ALA A 48 -0.56 -1.00 -14.70
C ALA A 48 0.81 -0.54 -15.23
N LEU A 49 1.36 0.57 -14.72
CA LEU A 49 2.69 1.04 -15.11
C LEU A 49 3.82 0.16 -14.59
N THR A 50 3.62 -0.55 -13.47
CA THR A 50 4.60 -1.51 -12.96
C THR A 50 4.70 -2.70 -13.91
N ASP A 51 3.57 -3.23 -14.38
CA ASP A 51 3.56 -4.33 -15.35
C ASP A 51 4.20 -3.92 -16.68
N VAL A 52 3.86 -2.73 -17.18
CA VAL A 52 4.47 -2.16 -18.39
C VAL A 52 5.98 -1.97 -18.20
N GLY A 53 6.41 -1.47 -17.05
CA GLY A 53 7.81 -1.26 -16.72
C GLY A 53 8.60 -2.57 -16.68
N LEU A 54 8.07 -3.60 -15.99
CA LEU A 54 8.69 -4.92 -15.91
C LEU A 54 8.81 -5.57 -17.29
N LYS A 55 7.76 -5.49 -18.12
CA LYS A 55 7.82 -6.02 -19.49
C LYS A 55 8.92 -5.34 -20.30
N ARG A 56 8.97 -4.02 -20.32
CA ARG A 56 10.00 -3.25 -21.04
C ARG A 56 11.40 -3.60 -20.56
N PHE A 57 11.58 -3.70 -19.24
CA PHE A 57 12.85 -4.08 -18.65
C PHE A 57 13.33 -5.46 -19.14
N LEU A 58 12.46 -6.47 -19.13
CA LEU A 58 12.78 -7.81 -19.60
C LEU A 58 13.05 -7.85 -21.12
N ASP A 59 12.27 -7.10 -21.91
CA ASP A 59 12.45 -6.98 -23.36
C ASP A 59 13.81 -6.35 -23.71
N ASP A 60 14.24 -5.35 -22.94
CA ASP A 60 15.55 -4.72 -23.13
C ASP A 60 16.70 -5.60 -22.64
N TRP A 61 16.51 -6.32 -21.54
CA TRP A 61 17.49 -7.29 -21.04
C TRP A 61 17.77 -8.42 -22.05
N ALA A 62 16.74 -8.89 -22.75
CA ALA A 62 16.89 -9.92 -23.77
C ALA A 62 17.75 -9.50 -24.97
N LYS A 63 17.97 -8.19 -25.18
CA LYS A 63 18.80 -7.65 -26.27
C LYS A 63 20.28 -7.53 -25.89
N VAL A 64 20.64 -7.71 -24.62
CA VAL A 64 22.02 -7.61 -24.16
C VAL A 64 22.83 -8.80 -24.70
N PRO A 65 23.93 -8.58 -25.44
CA PRO A 65 24.79 -9.66 -25.92
C PRO A 65 25.35 -10.49 -24.76
N LYS A 66 25.55 -11.80 -24.99
CA LYS A 66 26.16 -12.70 -24.00
C LYS A 66 27.63 -12.36 -23.72
#